data_AF-A0A0J6LD19-F1
#
_entry.id   AF-A0A0J6LD19-F1
#
_cell.length_a   1.000
_cell.length_b   1.000
_cell.length_c   1.000
_cell.angle_alpha   90.00
_cell.angle_beta   90.00
_cell.angle_gamma   90.00
#
_symmetry.space_group_name_H-M   'P 1'
#
loop_
_entity.id
_entity.type
_entity.pdbx_description
1 polymer ?
#
loop_
_entity_poly.entity_id
_entity_poly.type
_entity_poly.pdbx_seq_one_letter_code
_entity_poly.pdbx_strand_id
1 'polypeptide(L)' 'MNIQERDHQAAITWIEGEIEEFVRNIGARNASAAATSVITLAFMLRAIDEAEHRCFRARIDQLYATYNNSLVSAA' A
#
# COMPACT_ATOMS: atom_id res chain seq x y z
N MET A 1 -15.39 -2.16 -21.88
CA MET A 1 -14.71 -1.84 -20.61
C MET A 1 -15.57 -2.42 -19.51
N ASN A 2 -15.12 -3.54 -18.94
CA ASN A 2 -15.89 -4.31 -17.98
C ASN A 2 -15.93 -3.58 -16.63
N ILE A 3 -17.02 -3.71 -15.87
CA ILE A 3 -17.16 -3.05 -14.56
C ILE A 3 -16.05 -3.50 -13.61
N GLN A 4 -15.66 -4.78 -13.66
CA GLN A 4 -14.53 -5.31 -12.89
C GLN A 4 -13.18 -4.69 -13.24
N GLU A 5 -12.91 -4.39 -14.52
CA GLU A 5 -11.65 -3.75 -14.91
C GLU A 5 -11.57 -2.32 -14.38
N ARG A 6 -12.72 -1.61 -14.35
CA ARG A 6 -12.80 -0.26 -13.77
C ARG A 6 -12.65 -0.29 -12.25
N ASP A 7 -13.28 -1.26 -11.59
CA ASP A 7 -13.20 -1.44 -10.13
C ASP A 7 -11.76 -1.80 -9.71
N HIS A 8 -11.12 -2.71 -10.45
CA HIS A 8 -9.71 -3.05 -10.29
C HIS A 8 -8.82 -1.81 -10.47
N GLN A 9 -8.98 -1.06 -11.57
CA GLN A 9 -8.16 0.12 -11.82
C GLN A 9 -8.38 1.22 -10.77
N ALA A 10 -9.61 1.40 -10.29
CA ALA A 10 -9.93 2.32 -9.21
C ALA A 10 -9.25 1.88 -7.90
N ALA A 11 -9.32 0.59 -7.55
CA ALA A 11 -8.66 0.03 -6.37
C ALA A 11 -7.14 0.24 -6.44
N ILE A 12 -6.50 -0.06 -7.58
CA ILE A 12 -5.06 0.17 -7.78
C ILE A 12 -4.72 1.67 -7.60
N THR A 13 -5.49 2.57 -8.21
CA THR A 13 -5.28 4.02 -8.09
C THR A 13 -5.35 4.49 -6.64
N TRP A 14 -6.31 3.97 -5.87
CA TRP A 14 -6.44 4.28 -4.45
C TRP A 14 -5.29 3.71 -3.61
N ILE A 15 -4.89 2.46 -3.86
CA ILE A 15 -3.77 1.82 -3.17
C ILE A 15 -2.48 2.61 -3.42
N GLU A 16 -2.21 3.03 -4.65
CA GLU A 16 -1.01 3.82 -4.96
C GLU A 16 -1.02 5.20 -4.31
N GLY A 17 -2.17 5.88 -4.28
CA GLY A 17 -2.32 7.16 -3.57
C GLY A 17 -2.05 7.05 -2.07
N GLU A 18 -2.57 6.01 -1.42
CA GLU A 18 -2.32 5.75 0.01
C GLU A 18 -0.85 5.36 0.27
N ILE A 19 -0.21 4.63 -0.65
CA ILE A 19 1.22 4.32 -0.56
C ILE A 19 2.07 5.58 -0.71
N GLU A 20 1.72 6.50 -1.61
CA GLU A 20 2.40 7.79 -1.73
C GLU A 20 2.23 8.65 -0.47
N GLU A 21 1.01 8.69 0.09
CA GLU A 21 0.76 9.38 1.36
C GLU A 21 1.55 8.74 2.51
N PHE A 22 1.62 7.40 2.53
CA PHE A 22 2.45 6.65 3.47
C PHE A 22 3.93 7.01 3.34
N VAL A 23 4.47 7.10 2.13
CA VAL A 23 5.87 7.49 1.92
C VAL A 23 6.13 8.92 2.40
N ARG A 24 5.20 9.85 2.16
CA ARG A 24 5.32 11.23 2.67
C ARG A 24 5.22 11.31 4.20
N ASN A 25 4.41 10.46 4.80
CA ASN A 25 4.13 10.43 6.25
C ASN A 25 4.72 9.20 6.94
N ILE A 26 5.83 8.65 6.46
CA ILE A 26 6.34 7.34 6.88
C ILE A 26 6.75 7.28 8.38
N GLY A 27 6.93 8.45 9.00
CA GLY A 27 7.17 8.62 10.45
C GLY A 27 5.89 8.70 11.30
N ALA A 28 4.70 8.79 10.69
CA ALA A 28 3.44 8.80 11.42
C ALA A 28 2.97 7.35 11.70
N ARG A 29 2.66 7.06 12.97
CA ARG A 29 2.23 5.73 13.44
C ARG A 29 1.02 5.15 12.70
N ASN A 30 0.24 5.99 12.01
CA ASN A 30 -1.02 5.58 11.38
C ASN A 30 -0.91 5.44 9.86
N ALA A 31 0.20 5.88 9.25
CA ALA A 31 0.31 5.96 7.81
C ALA A 31 0.31 4.58 7.14
N SER A 32 0.92 3.57 7.79
CA SER A 32 0.86 2.19 7.31
C SER A 32 -0.47 1.50 7.58
N ALA A 33 -1.20 1.93 8.60
CA ALA A 33 -2.52 1.40 8.91
C ALA A 33 -3.53 1.78 7.82
N ALA A 34 -3.43 3.00 7.29
CA ALA A 34 -4.26 3.47 6.17
C ALA A 34 -4.00 2.64 4.89
N ALA A 35 -2.74 2.57 4.45
CA ALA A 35 -2.34 1.78 3.29
C ALA A 35 -2.69 0.28 3.45
N THR A 36 -2.45 -0.30 4.62
CA THR A 36 -2.82 -1.70 4.90
C THR A 36 -4.34 -1.92 4.84
N SER A 37 -5.13 -0.96 5.34
CA SER A 37 -6.59 -1.06 5.34
C SER A 37 -7.15 -0.99 3.92
N VAL A 38 -6.64 -0.09 3.06
CA VAL A 38 -7.10 0.01 1.67
C VAL A 38 -6.75 -1.24 0.86
N ILE A 39 -5.55 -1.81 1.07
CA ILE A 39 -5.12 -3.06 0.43
C ILE A 39 -6.02 -4.23 0.85
N THR A 40 -6.35 -4.31 2.14
CA THR A 40 -7.23 -5.35 2.68
C THR A 40 -8.66 -5.20 2.12
N LEU A 41 -9.17 -3.98 2.04
CA LEU A 41 -10.50 -3.71 1.47
C LEU A 41 -10.56 -4.07 -0.01
N ALA A 42 -9.54 -3.72 -0.80
CA ALA A 42 -9.46 -4.09 -2.21
C ALA A 42 -9.45 -5.61 -2.40
N PHE A 43 -8.74 -6.35 -1.53
CA PHE A 43 -8.74 -7.81 -1.54
C PHE A 43 -10.11 -8.40 -1.17
N MET A 44 -10.76 -7.87 -0.13
CA MET A 44 -12.11 -8.30 0.27
C MET A 44 -13.16 -8.04 -0.81
N LEU A 45 -13.03 -6.94 -1.55
CA LEU A 45 -13.89 -6.58 -2.68
C LEU A 45 -13.58 -7.41 -3.95
N ARG A 46 -12.56 -8.27 -3.91
CA ARG A 46 -12.04 -9.01 -5.07
C ARG A 46 -11.62 -8.09 -6.22
N ALA A 47 -11.25 -6.87 -5.88
CA ALA A 47 -10.69 -5.91 -6.82
C ALA A 47 -9.22 -6.23 -7.12
N ILE A 48 -8.52 -6.92 -6.21
CA ILE A 48 -7.15 -7.40 -6.41
C ILE A 48 -7.04 -8.89 -6.04
N ASP A 49 -6.09 -9.60 -6.66
CA ASP A 49 -5.84 -11.02 -6.38
C ASP A 49 -4.90 -11.23 -5.17
N GLU A 50 -4.77 -12.47 -4.68
CA GLU A 50 -3.88 -12.78 -3.54
C GLU A 50 -2.42 -12.45 -3.86
N ALA A 51 -2.00 -12.67 -5.10
CA ALA A 51 -0.65 -12.34 -5.56
C ALA A 51 -0.36 -10.83 -5.43
N GLU A 52 -1.33 -9.99 -5.80
CA GLU A 52 -1.22 -8.54 -5.70
C GLU A 52 -1.25 -8.09 -4.24
N HIS A 53 -2.15 -8.66 -3.44
CA HIS A 53 -2.22 -8.40 -2.01
C HIS A 53 -0.88 -8.67 -1.30
N ARG A 54 -0.23 -9.81 -1.59
CA ARG A 54 1.12 -10.10 -1.07
C ARG A 54 2.17 -9.12 -1.60
N CYS A 55 2.10 -8.76 -2.87
CA CYS A 55 3.03 -7.81 -3.48
C CYS A 55 2.97 -6.44 -2.78
N PHE A 56 1.76 -5.90 -2.59
CA PHE A 56 1.58 -4.64 -1.88
C PHE A 56 2.02 -4.73 -0.42
N ARG A 57 1.76 -5.84 0.27
CA ARG A 57 2.22 -6.06 1.65
C ARG A 57 3.75 -6.06 1.74
N ALA A 58 4.43 -6.75 0.82
CA ALA A 58 5.89 -6.78 0.75
C ALA A 58 6.48 -5.40 0.43
N ARG A 59 5.78 -4.60 -0.40
CA ARG A 59 6.18 -3.23 -0.73
C ARG A 59 6.13 -2.31 0.50
N ILE A 60 5.08 -2.39 1.31
CA ILE A 60 4.99 -1.63 2.58
C ILE A 60 6.10 -2.04 3.55
N ASP A 61 6.37 -3.34 3.67
CA ASP A 61 7.44 -3.86 4.53
C ASP A 61 8.83 -3.37 4.08
N GLN A 62 9.13 -3.42 2.77
CA GLN A 62 10.36 -2.86 2.22
C GLN A 62 10.48 -1.36 2.48
N LEU A 63 9.41 -0.59 2.29
CA LEU A 63 9.41 0.86 2.57
C LEU A 63 9.76 1.15 4.03
N TYR A 64 9.22 0.38 4.98
CA TYR A 64 9.60 0.47 6.38
C TYR A 64 11.06 0.10 6.64
N ALA A 65 11.54 -0.99 6.05
CA ALA A 65 12.93 -1.42 6.20
C ALA A 65 13.90 -0.38 5.64
N THR A 66 13.60 0.20 4.47
CA THR A 66 14.37 1.29 3.86
C THR A 66 14.37 2.52 4.75
N TYR A 67 13.20 2.95 5.26
CA TYR A 67 13.12 4.12 6.15
C TYR A 67 13.91 3.93 7.44
N ASN A 68 13.77 2.78 8.09
CA ASN A 68 14.55 2.46 9.30
C ASN A 68 16.05 2.43 9.00
N ASN A 69 16.47 1.89 7.85
CA ASN A 69 17.87 1.88 7.45
C ASN A 69 18.42 3.29 7.14
N SER A 70 17.59 4.17 6.54
CA SER A 70 17.92 5.58 6.35
C SER A 70 18.05 6.35 7.67
N LEU A 71 17.22 6.03 8.67
CA LEU A 71 17.34 6.60 10.02
C LEU A 71 18.63 6.14 10.72
N VAL A 72 18.97 4.86 10.62
CA VAL A 72 20.18 4.28 11.24
C VAL A 72 21.46 4.78 10.55
N SER A 73 21.44 4.97 9.24
CA SER A 73 22.60 5.49 8.49
C SER A 73 22.81 7.01 8.65
N ALA A 74 21.84 7.73 9.22
CA ALA A 74 21.92 9.16 9.50
C ALA A 74 22.31 9.49 10.96
N ALA A 75 22.54 8.47 11.80
CA ALA A 75 22.86 8.58 13.22
C ALA A 75 24.35 8.43 13.52
#